data_AF-A0A800A6G3-F1
#
_entry.id   AF-A0A800A6G3-F1
#
_cell.length_a   1.000
_cell.length_b   1.000
_cell.length_c   1.000
_cell.angle_alpha   90.00
_cell.angle_beta   90.00
_cell.angle_gamma   90.00
#
_symmetry.space_group_name_H-M   'P 1'
#
loop_
_entity.id
_entity.type
_entity.pdbx_description
1 polymer ?
#
loop_
_entity_poly.entity_id
_entity_poly.type
_entity_poly.pdbx_seq_one_letter_code
_entity_poly.pdbx_strand_id
1 'polypeptide(L)' 'MNFFMWAVVPCKKLEFAKRRLAPILSAGERRCLVSAMLSDVLDVLTKISVLSGVAVISSDPNLADLARSFGVR' A
#
# COMPACT_ATOMS: atom_id res chain seq x y z
N MET A 1 1.54 -27.72 13.01
CA MET A 1 2.48 -26.62 12.72
C MET A 1 1.66 -25.38 12.41
N ASN A 2 1.75 -24.32 13.21
CA ASN A 2 1.21 -23.02 12.80
C ASN A 2 2.22 -22.41 11.83
N PHE A 3 1.80 -22.21 10.58
CA PHE A 3 2.59 -21.47 9.60
C PHE A 3 2.31 -19.98 9.79
N PHE A 4 3.36 -19.19 10.05
CA PHE A 4 3.24 -17.75 10.12
C PHE A 4 3.27 -17.16 8.70
N MET A 5 2.09 -16.90 8.13
CA MET A 5 1.97 -16.36 6.78
C MET A 5 1.91 -14.83 6.81
N TRP A 6 2.73 -14.17 5.99
CA TRP A 6 2.76 -12.72 5.89
C TRP A 6 2.40 -12.24 4.49
N ALA A 7 1.75 -11.09 4.40
CA ALA A 7 1.57 -10.37 3.14
C ALA A 7 2.56 -9.19 3.06
N VAL A 8 3.33 -9.13 1.97
CA VAL A 8 4.27 -8.03 1.72
C VAL A 8 3.78 -7.22 0.53
N VAL A 9 3.53 -5.92 0.75
CA VAL A 9 2.98 -5.00 -0.25
C VAL A 9 4.05 -3.97 -0.62
N PRO A 10 4.82 -4.19 -1.69
CA PRO A 10 5.79 -3.21 -2.15
C PRO A 10 5.08 -2.03 -2.83
N CYS A 11 5.41 -0.81 -2.43
CA CYS A 11 4.91 0.41 -3.06
C CYS A 11 6.04 1.38 -3.39
N LYS A 12 6.12 1.76 -4.67
CA LYS A 12 7.06 2.80 -5.13
C LYS A 12 6.66 4.16 -4.57
N LYS A 13 7.62 5.08 -4.50
CA LYS A 13 7.33 6.47 -4.16
C LYS A 13 6.24 7.05 -5.03
N LEU A 14 5.34 7.81 -4.40
CA LEU A 14 4.18 8.43 -5.03
C LEU A 14 4.58 9.30 -6.23
N GLU A 15 5.76 9.93 -6.17
CA GLU A 15 6.33 10.73 -7.26
C GLU A 15 6.59 9.93 -8.56
N PHE A 16 6.87 8.63 -8.46
CA PHE A 16 7.16 7.76 -9.62
C PHE A 16 6.04 6.75 -9.90
N ALA A 17 4.96 6.80 -9.14
CA ALA A 17 3.89 5.83 -9.27
C ALA A 17 3.02 6.12 -10.50
N LYS A 18 2.50 5.04 -11.08
CA LYS A 18 1.53 5.07 -12.20
C LYS A 18 1.93 5.97 -13.38
N ARG A 19 3.23 6.11 -13.69
CA ARG A 19 3.73 6.99 -14.79
C ARG A 19 3.08 6.73 -16.14
N ARG A 20 2.65 5.49 -16.42
CA ARG A 20 1.90 5.15 -17.66
C ARG A 20 0.54 5.86 -17.76
N LEU A 21 0.00 6.36 -16.65
CA LEU A 21 -1.24 7.15 -16.60
C LEU A 21 -0.99 8.66 -16.68
N ALA A 22 0.26 9.11 -16.81
CA ALA A 22 0.56 10.54 -16.92
C ALA A 22 -0.13 11.28 -18.08
N PRO A 23 -0.47 10.64 -19.21
CA PRO A 23 -1.24 11.31 -20.26
C PRO A 23 -2.68 11.69 -19.87
N ILE A 24 -3.24 11.08 -18.81
CA ILE A 24 -4.65 11.23 -18.43
C ILE A 24 -4.86 11.63 -16.95
N LEU A 25 -3.83 11.52 -16.12
CA LEU A 25 -3.86 11.90 -14.70
C LEU A 25 -2.67 12.80 -14.38
N SER A 26 -2.95 13.92 -13.72
CA SER A 26 -1.96 14.79 -13.11
C SER A 26 -1.13 14.05 -12.05
N ALA A 27 -0.02 14.66 -11.62
CA ALA A 27 0.77 14.09 -10.53
C ALA A 27 -0.07 13.94 -9.25
N GLY A 28 -0.91 14.91 -8.91
CA GLY A 28 -1.79 14.85 -7.73
C GLY A 28 -2.79 13.69 -7.82
N GLU A 29 -3.49 13.54 -8.93
CA GLU A 29 -4.45 12.44 -9.13
C GLU A 29 -3.79 11.07 -9.09
N ARG A 30 -2.57 10.93 -9.64
CA ARG A 30 -1.80 9.68 -9.50
C ARG A 30 -1.44 9.38 -8.04
N ARG A 31 -1.15 10.39 -7.22
CA ARG A 31 -0.93 10.19 -5.77
C ARG A 31 -2.20 9.71 -5.09
N CYS A 32 -3.33 10.39 -5.32
CA CYS A 32 -4.63 10.00 -4.78
C CYS A 32 -5.01 8.57 -5.18
N LEU A 33 -4.82 8.22 -6.46
CA LEU A 33 -5.10 6.88 -6.97
C LEU A 33 -4.26 5.81 -6.26
N VAL A 34 -2.97 6.06 -6.06
CA VAL A 34 -2.09 5.09 -5.40
C VAL A 34 -2.44 4.92 -3.93
N SER A 35 -2.74 6.01 -3.23
CA SER A 35 -3.21 5.95 -1.84
C SER A 35 -4.54 5.21 -1.70
N ALA A 36 -5.50 5.46 -2.60
CA ALA A 36 -6.78 4.75 -2.62
C ALA A 36 -6.56 3.25 -2.86
N MET A 37 -5.80 2.89 -3.90
CA MET A 37 -5.49 1.49 -4.20
C MET A 37 -4.76 0.78 -3.05
N LEU A 38 -3.81 1.45 -2.38
CA LEU A 38 -3.14 0.86 -1.22
C LEU A 38 -4.12 0.66 -0.07
N SER A 39 -4.98 1.65 0.20
CA SER A 39 -6.02 1.55 1.23
C SER A 39 -6.93 0.35 0.99
N ASP A 40 -7.40 0.14 -0.25
CA ASP A 40 -8.24 -1.00 -0.61
C ASP A 40 -7.52 -2.34 -0.37
N VAL A 41 -6.24 -2.42 -0.71
CA VAL A 41 -5.42 -3.62 -0.47
C VAL A 41 -5.26 -3.88 1.03
N LEU A 42 -4.93 -2.86 1.82
CA LEU A 42 -4.73 -3.01 3.27
C LEU A 42 -6.04 -3.34 4.00
N ASP A 43 -7.17 -2.74 3.59
CA ASP A 43 -8.49 -3.07 4.13
C ASP A 43 -8.83 -4.55 3.95
N VAL A 44 -8.51 -5.14 2.79
CA VAL A 44 -8.72 -6.57 2.55
C VAL A 44 -7.73 -7.41 3.36
N LEU A 45 -6.43 -7.12 3.28
CA LEU A 45 -5.40 -7.96 3.91
C LEU A 45 -5.52 -7.99 5.44
N THR A 46 -5.89 -6.88 6.07
CA THR A 46 -6.06 -6.79 7.53
C THR A 46 -7.25 -7.60 8.06
N LYS A 47 -8.18 -8.00 7.18
CA LYS A 47 -9.34 -8.85 7.53
C LYS A 47 -9.04 -10.35 7.39
N ILE A 48 -7.89 -10.74 6.84
CA ILE A 48 -7.53 -12.14 6.63
C ILE A 48 -6.92 -12.73 7.89
N SER A 49 -7.66 -13.56 8.60
CA SER A 49 -7.27 -14.14 9.90
C SER A 49 -6.09 -15.12 9.85
N VAL A 50 -5.79 -15.72 8.68
CA VAL A 50 -4.64 -16.62 8.52
C VAL A 50 -3.31 -15.86 8.39
N LEU A 51 -3.36 -14.56 8.09
CA LEU A 51 -2.15 -13.74 8.04
C LEU A 51 -1.70 -13.37 9.45
N SER A 52 -0.43 -13.62 9.72
CA SER A 52 0.25 -13.19 10.95
C SER A 52 0.60 -11.71 10.94
N GLY A 53 0.56 -11.08 9.77
CA GLY A 53 0.82 -9.65 9.60
C GLY A 53 0.88 -9.23 8.15
N VAL A 54 0.84 -7.92 7.96
CA VAL A 54 1.05 -7.25 6.69
C VAL A 54 2.25 -6.32 6.85
N ALA A 55 3.07 -6.19 5.81
CA ALA A 55 4.17 -5.23 5.75
C ALA A 55 4.12 -4.43 4.45
N VAL A 56 4.14 -3.11 4.54
CA VAL A 56 4.26 -2.20 3.38
C VAL A 56 5.71 -1.80 3.22
N ILE A 57 6.30 -2.14 2.08
CA ILE A 57 7.70 -1.78 1.79
C ILE A 57 7.71 -0.58 0.86
N SER A 58 8.08 0.58 1.40
CA SER A 58 8.21 1.81 0.64
C SER A 58 9.33 2.70 1.16
N SER A 59 9.86 3.55 0.27
CA SER A 59 10.75 4.67 0.63
C SER A 59 10.00 6.01 0.71
N ASP A 60 8.66 5.98 0.61
CA ASP A 60 7.81 7.16 0.73
C ASP A 60 7.23 7.27 2.15
N PRO A 61 7.53 8.33 2.91
CA PRO A 61 7.03 8.49 4.27
C PRO A 61 5.49 8.60 4.31
N ASN A 62 4.85 9.16 3.28
CA ASN A 62 3.39 9.30 3.24
C ASN A 62 2.70 7.93 3.16
N LEU A 63 3.33 6.96 2.49
CA LEU A 63 2.81 5.59 2.42
C LEU A 63 3.04 4.81 3.71
N ALA A 64 4.10 5.14 4.46
CA ALA A 64 4.32 4.58 5.79
C ALA A 64 3.26 5.07 6.79
N ASP A 65 2.91 6.36 6.74
CA ASP A 65 1.82 6.91 7.58
C ASP A 65 0.47 6.28 7.23
N LEU A 66 0.19 6.09 5.94
CA LEU A 66 -1.00 5.37 5.49
C LEU A 66 -1.00 3.92 5.97
N ALA A 67 0.13 3.19 5.90
CA ALA A 67 0.19 1.82 6.40
C ALA A 67 -0.12 1.73 7.91
N ARG A 68 0.43 2.67 8.70
CA ARG A 68 0.20 2.73 10.15
C ARG A 68 -1.26 2.97 10.51
N SER A 69 -2.01 3.75 9.72
CA SER A 69 -3.44 3.98 10.00
C SER A 69 -4.28 2.69 9.87
N PHE A 70 -3.78 1.67 9.18
CA PHE A 70 -4.37 0.33 9.09
C PHE A 70 -3.78 -0.67 10.11
N GLY A 71 -2.91 -0.23 11.03
CA GLY A 71 -2.22 -1.12 11.96
C GLY A 71 -1.15 -2.01 11.32
N VAL A 72 -0.71 -1.64 10.11
CA VAL A 72 0.27 -2.36 9.30
C VAL A 72 1.68 -1.79 9.51
N ARG A 73 2.71 -2.64 9.37
CA ARG A 73 4.12 -2.24 9.51
C ARG A 73 4.72 -1.71 8.22
#